data_AF-A0A7Y0S512-F1
#
_entry.id   AF-A0A7Y0S512-F1
#
_cell.length_a   1.000
_cell.length_b   1.000
_cell.length_c   1.000
_cell.angle_alpha   90.00
_cell.angle_beta   90.00
_cell.angle_gamma   90.00
#
_symmetry.space_group_name_H-M   'P 1'
#
loop_
_entity.id
_entity.type
_entity.pdbx_description
1 polymer ?
#
loop_
_entity_poly.entity_id
_entity_poly.type
_entity_poly.pdbx_seq_one_letter_code
_entity_poly.pdbx_strand_id
1 'polypeptide(L)' 'MLTVTKIQSATSSKNSYYLWDQSGQRGTGRLGVKIFTSGKKQFVFRYYQQQKEKFISIGLFSARAGSMTVGEAREIAQG' A
#
# COMPACT_ATOMS: atom_id res chain seq x y z
N MET A 1 2.70 -4.28 11.37
CA MET A 1 2.08 -4.93 10.20
C MET A 1 0.95 -4.04 9.66
N LEU A 2 0.77 -3.94 8.35
CA LEU A 2 -0.37 -3.26 7.73
C LEU A 2 -1.62 -4.15 7.85
N THR A 3 -2.73 -3.59 8.30
CA THR A 3 -3.99 -4.33 8.49
C THR A 3 -5.14 -3.61 7.79
N VAL A 4 -6.18 -4.37 7.43
CA VAL A 4 -7.39 -3.81 6.80
C VAL A 4 -7.99 -2.70 7.66
N THR A 5 -8.13 -2.94 8.97
CA THR A 5 -8.65 -1.97 9.93
C THR A 5 -7.83 -0.68 9.95
N LYS A 6 -6.48 -0.78 9.90
CA LYS A 6 -5.60 0.39 9.89
C LYS A 6 -5.74 1.21 8.60
N ILE A 7 -5.94 0.56 7.46
CA ILE A 7 -6.20 1.23 6.19
C ILE A 7 -7.59 1.86 6.22
N GLN A 8 -8.61 1.18 6.76
CA GLN A 8 -9.97 1.72 6.88
C GLN A 8 -10.03 2.94 7.79
N SER A 9 -9.36 2.91 8.95
CA SER A 9 -9.31 4.02 9.90
C SER A 9 -8.44 5.19 9.43
N ALA A 10 -7.65 5.01 8.36
CA ALA A 10 -6.84 6.08 7.79
C ALA A 10 -7.73 7.15 7.16
N THR A 11 -7.64 8.38 7.67
CA THR A 11 -8.37 9.54 7.18
C THR A 11 -7.53 10.31 6.17
N SER A 12 -8.18 11.01 5.24
CA SER A 12 -7.46 11.93 4.35
C SER A 12 -6.87 13.09 5.15
N SER A 13 -5.74 13.59 4.68
CA SER A 13 -5.08 14.79 5.20
C SER A 13 -4.98 15.85 4.10
N LYS A 14 -4.47 17.04 4.44
CA LYS A 14 -4.19 18.11 3.45
C LYS A 14 -3.24 17.64 2.35
N ASN A 15 -2.34 16.71 2.67
CA ASN A 15 -1.41 16.08 1.73
C ASN A 15 -1.62 14.57 1.68
N SER A 16 -1.32 13.98 0.51
CA SER A 16 -1.32 12.52 0.39
C SER A 16 -0.17 11.94 1.21
N TYR A 17 -0.40 10.81 1.86
CA TYR A 17 0.61 10.12 2.67
C TYR A 17 0.55 8.61 2.48
N TYR A 18 1.58 7.90 2.95
CA TYR A 18 1.72 6.45 2.77
C TYR A 18 1.72 5.72 4.11
N LEU A 19 0.98 4.62 4.17
CA LEU A 19 1.06 3.64 5.24
C LEU A 19 1.86 2.43 4.76
N TRP A 20 2.97 2.13 5.41
CA TRP A 20 3.88 1.07 5.00
C TRP A 20 3.64 -0.22 5.79
N ASP A 21 3.70 -1.36 5.10
CA ASP A 21 3.72 -2.67 5.75
C ASP A 21 5.08 -2.94 6.39
N GLN A 22 5.05 -3.53 7.58
CA GLN A 22 6.25 -3.88 8.35
C GLN A 22 6.75 -5.29 8.04
N SER A 23 6.07 -6.02 7.15
CA SER A 23 6.42 -7.39 6.73
C SER A 23 7.67 -7.50 5.85
N GLY A 24 8.26 -6.38 5.42
CA GLY A 24 9.32 -6.39 4.41
C GLY A 24 10.61 -7.08 4.87
N GLN A 25 11.00 -8.14 4.15
CA GLN A 25 12.38 -8.59 4.08
C GLN A 25 13.25 -7.46 3.52
N ARG A 26 14.43 -7.23 4.12
CA ARG A 26 15.37 -6.20 3.65
C ARG A 26 15.79 -6.49 2.21
N GLY A 27 15.64 -5.51 1.31
CA GLY A 27 16.29 -5.51 -0.01
C GLY A 27 15.39 -5.67 -1.24
N THR A 28 14.14 -6.13 -1.11
CA THR A 28 13.27 -6.40 -2.27
C THR A 28 12.17 -5.36 -2.49
N GLY A 29 11.82 -4.61 -1.47
CA GLY A 29 10.79 -3.58 -1.54
C GLY A 29 9.85 -3.61 -0.34
N ARG A 30 8.76 -2.84 -0.41
CA ARG A 30 7.78 -2.74 0.66
C ARG A 30 6.40 -2.40 0.12
N LEU A 31 5.42 -3.23 0.48
CA LEU A 31 4.01 -2.93 0.28
C LEU A 31 3.60 -1.74 1.14
N GLY A 32 2.78 -0.85 0.59
CA GLY A 32 2.15 0.23 1.32
C GLY A 32 0.81 0.62 0.71
N VAL A 33 0.16 1.59 1.33
CA VAL A 33 -1.08 2.20 0.85
C VAL A 33 -0.92 3.70 0.82
N LYS A 34 -1.12 4.29 -0.36
CA LYS A 34 -1.27 5.73 -0.54
C LYS A 34 -2.67 6.15 -0.16
N ILE A 35 -2.77 7.10 0.75
CA ILE A 35 -4.01 7.77 1.12
C ILE A 35 -4.03 9.12 0.40
N PHE A 36 -4.96 9.27 -0.53
CA PHE A 36 -5.15 10.52 -1.26
C PHE A 36 -5.92 11.53 -0.42
N THR A 37 -5.75 12.81 -0.74
CA THR A 37 -6.53 13.91 -0.13
C THR A 37 -8.04 13.75 -0.35
N SER A 38 -8.44 13.09 -1.44
CA SER A 38 -9.83 12.72 -1.75
C SER A 38 -10.41 11.60 -0.87
N GLY A 39 -9.60 10.99 0.01
CA GLY A 39 -10.02 9.83 0.81
C GLY A 39 -9.90 8.50 0.08
N LYS A 40 -9.56 8.50 -1.21
CA LYS A 40 -9.20 7.28 -1.96
C LYS A 40 -7.95 6.66 -1.36
N LYS A 41 -7.90 5.33 -1.39
CA LYS A 41 -6.81 4.53 -0.84
C LYS A 41 -6.32 3.60 -1.93
N GLN A 42 -5.01 3.54 -2.15
CA GLN A 42 -4.42 2.76 -3.23
C GLN A 42 -3.21 1.99 -2.72
N PHE A 43 -3.19 0.70 -2.95
CA PHE A 43 -2.02 -0.13 -2.70
C PHE A 43 -0.89 0.22 -3.66
N VAL A 44 0.30 0.33 -3.10
CA VAL A 44 1.52 0.62 -3.82
C VAL A 44 2.63 -0.33 -3.35
N PHE A 45 3.46 -0.78 -4.26
CA PHE A 45 4.70 -1.46 -3.92
C PHE A 45 5.87 -0.51 -4.16
N ARG A 46 6.64 -0.21 -3.10
CA ARG A 46 7.86 0.58 -3.23
C ARG A 46 9.05 -0.35 -3.40
N TYR A 47 9.84 -0.15 -4.44
CA TYR A 47 11.08 -0.88 -4.69
C TYR A 47 12.20 0.10 -5.04
N TYR A 48 13.45 -0.38 -5.06
CA TYR A 48 14.60 0.44 -5.41
C TYR A 48 15.21 -0.08 -6.71
N GLN A 49 15.32 0.80 -7.70
CA GLN A 49 16.00 0.52 -8.96
C GLN A 49 17.11 1.54 -9.14
N GLN A 50 18.35 1.07 -9.29
CA GLN A 50 19.53 1.96 -9.41
C GLN A 50 19.62 3.01 -8.28
N GLN A 51 19.40 2.57 -7.03
CA GLN A 51 19.34 3.41 -5.83
C GLN A 51 18.23 4.47 -5.79
N LYS A 52 17.36 4.53 -6.81
CA LYS A 52 16.18 5.41 -6.83
C LYS A 52 14.95 4.63 -6.38
N GLU A 53 14.15 5.25 -5.52
CA GLU A 53 12.85 4.68 -5.17
C GLU A 53 11.89 4.74 -6.36
N LYS A 54 11.19 3.64 -6.58
CA LYS A 54 10.16 3.47 -7.58
C LYS A 54 8.93 2.89 -6.92
N PHE A 55 7.77 3.20 -7.48
CA PHE A 55 6.48 2.76 -6.95
C PHE A 55 5.70 2.09 -8.06
N ILE A 56 5.17 0.90 -7.78
CA ILE A 56 4.19 0.20 -8.62
C ILE A 56 2.82 0.42 -7.98
N SER A 57 1.84 0.85 -8.77
CA SER A 57 0.46 0.89 -8.31
C SER A 57 -0.14 -0.49 -8.46
N ILE A 58 -0.57 -1.10 -7.36
CA ILE A 58 -1.09 -2.46 -7.37
C ILE A 58 -2.61 -2.45 -7.58
N GLY A 59 -3.32 -1.54 -6.93
CA GLY A 59 -4.76 -1.42 -7.07
C GLY A 59 -5.41 -0.49 -6.04
N LEU A 60 -6.68 -0.15 -6.25
CA LEU A 60 -7.45 0.63 -5.28
C LEU A 60 -7.89 -0.28 -4.12
N PHE A 61 -7.72 0.22 -2.90
CA PHE A 61 -8.28 -0.43 -1.72
C PHE A 61 -9.78 -0.16 -1.67
N SER A 62 -10.58 -1.20 -1.46
CA SER A 62 -11.97 -1.07 -1.08
C SER A 62 -12.32 -2.05 0.03
N ALA A 63 -13.15 -1.57 0.96
CA ALA A 63 -13.60 -2.31 2.13
C ALA A 63 -14.73 -3.31 1.81
N ARG A 64 -15.25 -3.31 0.59
CA ARG A 64 -16.32 -4.22 0.15
C ARG A 64 -15.72 -5.50 -0.43
N ALA A 65 -16.40 -6.62 -0.23
CA ALA A 65 -16.07 -7.88 -0.90
C ALA A 65 -16.05 -7.68 -2.42
N GLY A 66 -14.98 -8.12 -3.09
CA GLY A 66 -14.76 -7.92 -4.53
C GLY A 66 -13.75 -6.82 -4.90
N SER A 67 -12.97 -6.30 -3.95
CA SER A 67 -11.87 -5.38 -4.20
C SER A 67 -10.60 -5.84 -3.49
N MET A 68 -9.44 -5.41 -4.00
CA MET A 68 -8.14 -5.91 -3.56
C MET A 68 -7.95 -5.80 -2.04
N THR A 69 -7.62 -6.92 -1.41
CA THR A 69 -7.41 -7.08 0.02
C THR A 69 -5.94 -6.92 0.39
N VAL A 70 -5.64 -6.78 1.68
CA VAL A 70 -4.25 -6.74 2.18
C VAL A 70 -3.52 -8.07 1.93
N GLY A 71 -4.23 -9.20 1.90
CA GLY A 71 -3.67 -10.51 1.58
C GLY A 71 -3.23 -10.60 0.13
N GLU A 72 -4.12 -10.31 -0.80
CA GLU A 72 -3.83 -10.29 -2.24
C GLU A 72 -2.70 -9.29 -2.57
N ALA A 73 -2.72 -8.11 -1.93
CA ALA A 73 -1.68 -7.12 -2.10
C ALA A 73 -0.29 -7.61 -1.62
N ARG A 74 -0.23 -8.50 -0.63
CA ARG A 74 1.01 -9.12 -0.15
C ARG A 74 1.50 -10.21 -1.07
N GLU A 75 0.61 -11.05 -1.59
CA GLU A 75 0.95 -12.09 -2.57
C GLU A 75 1.56 -11.46 -3.83
N ILE A 76 0.93 -10.40 -4.36
CA ILE A 76 1.46 -9.65 -5.52
C ILE A 76 2.81 -8.98 -5.20
N ALA A 77 3.04 -8.61 -3.95
CA ALA A 77 4.29 -7.97 -3.52
C ALA A 77 5.43 -8.96 -3.21
N GLN A 78 5.13 -10.25 -3.08
CA GLN A 78 6.09 -11.31 -2.78
C GLN A 78 6.38 -12.23 -3.97
N GLY A 79 5.51 -12.24 -4.99
CA GLY A 79 5.77 -12.85 -6.30
C GLY A 79 6.67 -12.00 -7.17
#